data_AF-A0A0A2TK99-F1
#
_entry.id   AF-A0A0A2TK99-F1
#
_cell.length_a   1.000
_cell.length_b   1.000
_cell.length_c   1.000
_cell.angle_alpha   90.00
_cell.angle_beta   90.00
_cell.angle_gamma   90.00
#
_symmetry.space_group_name_H-M   'P 1'
#
loop_
_entity.id
_entity.type
_entity.pdbx_description
1 polymer ?
#
loop_
_entity_poly.entity_id
_entity_poly.type
_entity_poly.pdbx_seq_one_letter_code
_entity_poly.pdbx_strand_id
1 'polypeptide(L)'
;MNNKLQTLPLDNLPANATVFAQTGERSVQVAQANNVNNVVNLIIPMMSTGPGGFVNRNVALNMDYYNLFVIGDETFCGGHFTVPKDRALTESMSSEVKAQFAALGEDAISQIKTFPSLFASENHGYGKTDDAHQACFGIVTDVKIQDNGIKIHFHPLWAVPQQKLNEIAFNIALQGASSFNELNRTHWAIKKVNLIEELKAAGISVLAPT
;
A
#
# COMPACT_ATOMS: atom_id res chain seq x y z
N MET A 1 19.85 -37.23 53.57
CA MET A 1 20.90 -36.19 53.46
C MET A 1 20.31 -35.01 52.73
N ASN A 2 20.28 -33.86 53.40
CA ASN A 2 19.69 -32.61 52.92
C ASN A 2 20.42 -32.09 51.69
N ASN A 3 19.69 -31.54 50.72
CA ASN A 3 20.22 -30.41 49.95
C ASN A 3 19.12 -29.35 49.79
N LYS A 4 19.38 -28.22 50.44
CA LYS A 4 18.51 -27.05 50.56
C LYS A 4 18.38 -26.33 49.21
N LEU A 5 17.17 -25.84 48.94
CA LEU A 5 16.95 -24.73 48.00
C LEU A 5 17.74 -23.51 48.49
N GLN A 6 18.63 -22.98 47.65
CA GLN A 6 19.22 -21.66 47.86
C GLN A 6 18.25 -20.59 47.35
N THR A 7 17.67 -19.83 48.26
CA THR A 7 16.94 -18.60 47.94
C THR A 7 17.95 -17.45 47.83
N LEU A 8 18.02 -16.81 46.66
CA LEU A 8 18.78 -15.58 46.47
C LEU A 8 18.03 -14.38 47.10
N PRO A 9 18.71 -13.38 47.68
CA PRO A 9 18.06 -12.22 48.31
C PRO A 9 17.33 -11.34 47.27
N LEU A 10 16.21 -10.75 47.69
CA LEU A 10 15.31 -9.91 46.87
C LEU A 10 15.87 -8.52 46.50
N ASP A 11 17.12 -8.19 46.84
CA ASP A 11 17.60 -6.81 46.86
C ASP A 11 18.25 -6.29 45.57
N ASN A 12 17.90 -6.84 44.39
CA ASN A 12 18.43 -6.28 43.13
C ASN A 12 17.50 -6.42 41.91
N LEU A 13 16.19 -6.30 42.10
CA LEU A 13 15.26 -6.13 40.98
C LEU A 13 15.09 -4.64 40.65
N PRO A 14 15.30 -4.19 39.40
CA PRO A 14 14.84 -2.87 38.99
C PRO A 14 13.33 -2.76 39.18
N ALA A 15 12.88 -1.67 39.79
CA ALA A 15 11.48 -1.36 40.05
C ALA A 15 10.71 -1.07 38.74
N ASN A 16 10.38 -2.12 37.99
CA ASN A 16 9.26 -2.24 37.05
C ASN A 16 9.35 -3.56 36.28
N ALA A 17 9.40 -4.69 36.99
CA ALA A 17 9.10 -5.97 36.36
C ALA A 17 7.57 -6.08 36.26
N THR A 18 7.01 -5.75 35.09
CA THR A 18 5.64 -6.14 34.75
C THR A 18 5.59 -7.67 34.73
N VAL A 19 5.04 -8.25 35.80
CA VAL A 19 4.84 -9.70 35.88
C VAL A 19 3.65 -10.06 35.00
N PHE A 20 3.92 -10.78 33.93
CA PHE A 20 2.88 -11.29 33.04
C PHE A 20 2.72 -12.79 33.24
N ALA A 21 1.51 -13.23 33.59
CA ALA A 21 1.17 -14.64 33.71
C ALA A 21 0.45 -15.10 32.43
N GLN A 22 1.05 -16.02 31.69
CA GLN A 22 0.49 -16.61 30.48
C GLN A 22 0.26 -18.10 30.70
N THR A 23 -1.01 -18.54 30.65
CA THR A 23 -1.44 -19.92 30.95
C THR A 23 -1.90 -20.70 29.71
N GLY A 24 -1.42 -20.34 28.51
CA GLY A 24 -1.74 -21.01 27.25
C GLY A 24 -0.50 -21.54 26.53
N GLU A 25 -0.56 -22.80 26.04
CA GLU A 25 0.56 -23.50 25.38
C GLU A 25 1.08 -22.86 24.09
N ARG A 26 0.39 -21.84 23.53
CA ARG A 26 0.77 -21.18 22.26
C ARG A 26 0.44 -19.70 22.19
N SER A 27 0.85 -18.91 23.17
CA SER A 27 0.80 -17.45 23.04
C SER A 27 2.21 -16.86 22.96
N VAL A 28 2.39 -15.88 22.09
CA VAL A 28 3.63 -15.10 21.94
C VAL A 28 3.36 -13.72 22.52
N GLN A 29 4.17 -13.32 23.50
CA GLN A 29 4.02 -12.05 24.19
C GLN A 29 5.12 -11.07 23.75
N VAL A 30 4.73 -9.87 23.34
CA VAL A 30 5.66 -8.78 23.03
C VAL A 30 5.46 -7.68 24.06
N ALA A 31 6.35 -7.63 25.06
CA ALA A 31 6.20 -6.75 26.23
C ALA A 31 6.55 -5.28 25.93
N GLN A 32 7.39 -5.01 24.92
CA GLN A 32 7.74 -3.65 24.48
C GLN A 32 8.31 -3.70 23.07
N ALA A 33 7.77 -2.90 22.15
CA ALA A 33 8.28 -2.75 20.79
C ALA A 33 8.76 -1.31 20.59
N ASN A 34 10.09 -1.10 20.60
CA ASN A 34 10.68 0.24 20.44
C ASN A 34 10.60 0.75 18.99
N ASN A 35 10.41 -0.15 18.01
CA ASN A 35 10.19 0.20 16.62
C ASN A 35 9.41 -0.94 15.95
N VAL A 36 8.11 -0.73 15.72
CA VAL A 36 7.27 -1.70 15.02
C VAL A 36 7.47 -1.45 13.53
N ASN A 37 8.37 -2.20 12.90
CA ASN A 37 8.38 -2.28 11.43
C ASN A 37 7.10 -3.03 11.03
N ASN A 38 6.03 -2.28 10.69
CA ASN A 38 4.74 -2.80 10.24
C ASN A 38 4.91 -3.44 8.84
N VAL A 39 5.57 -4.59 8.77
CA VAL A 39 5.65 -5.39 7.55
C VAL A 39 4.32 -6.12 7.39
N VAL A 40 3.41 -5.55 6.61
CA VAL A 40 2.17 -6.26 6.22
C VAL A 40 2.50 -7.18 5.05
N ASN A 41 2.43 -8.49 5.32
CA ASN A 41 2.57 -9.51 4.28
C ASN A 41 1.19 -9.82 3.69
N LEU A 42 1.00 -9.49 2.41
CA LEU A 42 -0.18 -9.90 1.65
C LEU A 42 0.07 -11.23 0.97
N ILE A 43 -0.87 -12.17 1.12
CA ILE A 43 -0.91 -13.41 0.35
C ILE A 43 -1.83 -13.18 -0.84
N ILE A 44 -1.26 -13.19 -2.05
CA ILE A 44 -1.98 -12.88 -3.28
C ILE A 44 -2.06 -14.13 -4.14
N PRO A 45 -3.27 -14.65 -4.42
CA PRO A 45 -3.44 -15.76 -5.34
C PRO A 45 -3.25 -15.25 -6.77
N MET A 46 -2.21 -15.73 -7.45
CA MET A 46 -1.94 -15.43 -8.86
C MET A 46 -2.18 -16.67 -9.71
N MET A 47 -2.63 -16.46 -10.95
CA MET A 47 -2.74 -17.54 -11.93
C MET A 47 -1.33 -17.98 -12.34
N SER A 48 -1.00 -19.26 -12.14
CA SER A 48 0.25 -19.81 -12.67
C SER A 48 0.12 -20.03 -14.18
N THR A 49 1.22 -19.93 -14.91
CA THR A 49 1.30 -20.25 -16.34
C THR A 49 1.27 -21.75 -16.63
N GLY A 50 1.20 -22.62 -15.61
CA GLY A 50 1.04 -24.08 -15.73
C GLY A 50 -0.38 -24.58 -15.46
N PRO A 51 -0.71 -25.84 -15.83
CA PRO A 51 -2.06 -26.38 -15.71
C PRO A 51 -2.49 -26.47 -14.23
N GLY A 52 -3.54 -25.72 -13.85
CA GLY A 52 -4.31 -25.92 -12.62
C GLY A 52 -3.74 -25.31 -11.32
N GLY A 53 -2.75 -24.42 -11.37
CA GLY A 53 -2.15 -23.84 -10.17
C GLY A 53 -2.54 -22.38 -9.89
N PHE A 54 -3.03 -22.10 -8.68
CA PHE A 54 -2.88 -20.77 -8.07
C PHE A 54 -1.55 -20.74 -7.30
N VAL A 55 -0.75 -19.70 -7.49
CA VAL A 55 0.48 -19.48 -6.71
C VAL A 55 0.21 -18.34 -5.74
N ASN A 56 0.49 -18.58 -4.47
CA ASN A 56 0.42 -17.55 -3.44
C ASN A 56 1.72 -16.76 -3.42
N ARG A 57 1.67 -15.48 -3.79
CA ARG A 57 2.80 -14.57 -3.64
C ARG A 57 2.68 -13.85 -2.31
N ASN A 58 3.72 -13.93 -1.49
CA ASN A 58 3.86 -13.09 -0.30
C ASN A 58 4.49 -11.76 -0.72
N VAL A 59 3.82 -10.65 -0.44
CA VAL A 59 4.34 -9.30 -0.70
C VAL A 59 4.41 -8.55 0.63
N ALA A 60 5.62 -8.19 1.04
CA ALA A 60 5.87 -7.27 2.14
C ALA A 60 5.60 -5.85 1.65
N LEU A 61 4.54 -5.21 2.17
CA LEU A 61 4.21 -3.85 1.80
C LEU A 61 5.17 -2.84 2.42
N ASN A 62 5.66 -1.93 1.60
CA ASN A 62 6.27 -0.69 2.07
C ASN A 62 5.16 0.38 2.11
N MET A 63 4.85 0.87 3.31
CA MET A 63 3.78 1.84 3.54
C MET A 63 4.26 3.30 3.53
N ASP A 64 5.55 3.55 3.35
CA ASP A 64 6.07 4.92 3.29
C ASP A 64 5.64 5.63 1.99
N TYR A 65 5.30 4.83 0.97
CA TYR A 65 4.90 5.30 -0.35
C TYR A 65 3.66 4.56 -0.86
N TYR A 66 2.92 5.20 -1.77
CA TYR A 66 1.91 4.54 -2.59
C TYR A 66 1.97 4.98 -4.05
N ASN A 67 1.54 4.10 -4.97
CA ASN A 67 1.35 4.45 -6.37
C ASN A 67 -0.06 5.00 -6.60
N LEU A 68 -0.16 6.12 -7.30
CA LEU A 68 -1.41 6.65 -7.83
C LEU A 68 -1.42 6.49 -9.34
N PHE A 69 -2.32 5.67 -9.84
CA PHE A 69 -2.61 5.54 -11.26
C PHE A 69 -4.00 6.11 -11.54
N VAL A 70 -4.06 7.15 -12.38
CA VAL A 70 -5.31 7.67 -12.92
C VAL A 70 -5.25 7.45 -14.42
N ILE A 71 -6.19 6.68 -14.98
CA ILE A 71 -6.21 6.36 -16.41
C ILE A 71 -7.62 6.59 -16.95
N GLY A 72 -7.76 7.53 -17.88
CA GLY A 72 -9.02 7.80 -18.56
C GLY A 72 -9.53 6.56 -19.30
N ASP A 73 -10.83 6.34 -19.25
CA ASP A 73 -11.56 5.24 -19.90
C ASP A 73 -11.09 3.81 -19.51
N GLU A 74 -10.30 3.66 -18.44
CA GLU A 74 -9.88 2.36 -17.93
C GLU A 74 -10.83 1.84 -16.84
N THR A 75 -11.14 0.55 -16.90
CA THR A 75 -12.03 -0.12 -15.95
C THR A 75 -11.27 -1.00 -14.94
N PHE A 76 -9.96 -1.16 -15.15
CA PHE A 76 -9.06 -1.98 -14.34
C PHE A 76 -9.54 -3.44 -14.17
N CYS A 77 -10.28 -3.95 -15.16
CA CYS A 77 -10.72 -5.35 -15.21
C CYS A 77 -9.70 -6.27 -15.89
N GLY A 78 -8.78 -5.73 -16.70
CA GLY A 78 -7.89 -6.50 -17.59
C GLY A 78 -6.57 -7.00 -16.98
N GLY A 79 -6.35 -6.80 -15.68
CA GLY A 79 -5.11 -7.17 -14.96
C GLY A 79 -3.84 -6.44 -15.41
N HIS A 80 -3.94 -5.59 -16.42
CA HIS A 80 -2.90 -4.68 -16.87
C HIS A 80 -3.47 -3.48 -17.62
N PHE A 81 -2.71 -2.38 -17.67
CA PHE A 81 -3.02 -1.18 -18.46
C PHE A 81 -1.71 -0.53 -18.92
N THR A 82 -1.79 0.50 -19.77
CA THR A 82 -0.62 1.21 -20.29
C THR A 82 -0.67 2.69 -19.92
N VAL A 83 0.44 3.20 -19.37
CA VAL A 83 0.61 4.62 -19.05
C VAL A 83 1.44 5.30 -20.14
N PRO A 84 1.03 6.46 -20.69
CA PRO A 84 1.86 7.26 -21.58
C PRO A 84 3.16 7.72 -20.90
N LYS A 85 4.29 7.67 -21.61
CA LYS A 85 5.62 8.00 -21.05
C LYS A 85 5.74 9.44 -20.54
N ASP A 86 5.10 10.39 -21.22
CA ASP A 86 5.05 11.81 -20.83
C ASP A 86 4.18 12.06 -19.59
N ARG A 87 3.41 11.06 -19.15
CA ARG A 87 2.50 11.09 -18.00
C ARG A 87 2.91 10.18 -16.85
N ALA A 88 3.99 9.44 -17.00
CA ALA A 88 4.48 8.51 -16.00
C ALA A 88 5.60 9.13 -15.16
N LEU A 89 5.33 9.35 -13.86
CA LEU A 89 6.30 9.88 -12.89
C LEU A 89 6.91 11.23 -13.28
N THR A 90 6.18 12.03 -14.06
CA THR A 90 6.66 13.32 -14.59
C THR A 90 6.20 14.50 -13.75
N GLU A 91 5.04 14.42 -13.11
CA GLU A 91 4.39 15.50 -12.37
C GLU A 91 3.86 15.03 -11.01
N SER A 92 3.42 15.98 -10.19
CA SER A 92 2.76 15.75 -8.90
C SER A 92 3.55 14.92 -7.86
N MET A 93 4.87 14.98 -7.92
CA MET A 93 5.79 14.29 -7.01
C MET A 93 6.80 15.28 -6.43
N SER A 94 7.31 15.00 -5.23
CA SER A 94 8.44 15.78 -4.71
C SER A 94 9.71 15.50 -5.52
N SER A 95 10.64 16.46 -5.53
CA SER A 95 11.90 16.32 -6.26
C SER A 95 12.71 15.10 -5.83
N GLU A 96 12.67 14.76 -4.53
CA GLU A 96 13.32 13.57 -3.95
C GLU A 96 12.73 12.28 -4.56
N VAL A 97 11.41 12.13 -4.53
CA VAL A 97 10.73 10.92 -5.03
C VAL A 97 10.89 10.80 -6.54
N LYS A 98 10.83 11.93 -7.26
CA LYS A 98 11.05 11.94 -8.71
C LYS A 98 12.48 11.50 -9.05
N ALA A 99 13.49 12.00 -8.35
CA ALA A 99 14.89 11.60 -8.57
C ALA A 99 15.10 10.09 -8.31
N GLN A 100 14.39 9.53 -7.33
CA GLN A 100 14.51 8.12 -6.95
C GLN A 100 13.82 7.16 -7.94
N PHE A 101 12.62 7.49 -8.41
CA PHE A 101 11.78 6.51 -9.13
C PHE A 101 11.54 6.81 -10.61
N ALA A 102 11.68 8.06 -11.08
CA ALA A 102 11.28 8.43 -12.44
C ALA A 102 12.11 7.76 -13.54
N ALA A 103 13.34 7.34 -13.24
CA ALA A 103 14.19 6.63 -14.20
C ALA A 103 13.76 5.17 -14.45
N LEU A 104 12.89 4.60 -13.59
CA LEU A 104 12.39 3.22 -13.69
C LEU A 104 13.51 2.17 -13.88
N GLY A 105 14.63 2.35 -13.18
CA GLY A 105 15.67 1.31 -13.08
C GLY A 105 15.17 0.06 -12.35
N GLU A 106 15.90 -1.04 -12.44
CA GLU A 106 15.49 -2.32 -11.84
C GLU A 106 15.20 -2.22 -10.33
N ASP A 107 16.06 -1.51 -9.59
CA ASP A 107 15.88 -1.26 -8.15
C ASP A 107 14.63 -0.43 -7.85
N ALA A 108 14.34 0.58 -8.67
CA ALA A 108 13.16 1.42 -8.53
C ALA A 108 11.89 0.60 -8.81
N ILE A 109 11.88 -0.21 -9.88
CA ILE A 109 10.77 -1.11 -10.21
C ILE A 109 10.56 -2.14 -9.09
N SER A 110 11.63 -2.67 -8.52
CA SER A 110 11.55 -3.62 -7.40
C SER A 110 10.83 -3.01 -6.20
N GLN A 111 11.15 -1.76 -5.85
CA GLN A 111 10.47 -1.01 -4.79
C GLN A 111 9.03 -0.65 -5.14
N ILE A 112 8.76 -0.19 -6.36
CA ILE A 112 7.40 0.17 -6.82
C ILE A 112 6.42 -1.00 -6.64
N LYS A 113 6.87 -2.24 -6.85
CA LYS A 113 6.08 -3.46 -6.66
C LYS A 113 5.75 -3.78 -5.19
N THR A 114 6.37 -3.11 -4.23
CA THR A 114 6.08 -3.27 -2.80
C THR A 114 5.14 -2.19 -2.26
N PHE A 115 4.84 -1.15 -3.05
CA PHE A 115 3.96 -0.07 -2.63
C PHE A 115 2.47 -0.46 -2.79
N PRO A 116 1.62 -0.13 -1.81
CA PRO A 116 0.18 -0.02 -2.03
C PRO A 116 -0.13 0.84 -3.26
N SER A 117 -1.19 0.51 -3.99
CA SER A 117 -1.51 1.19 -5.24
C SER A 117 -3.00 1.51 -5.33
N LEU A 118 -3.31 2.74 -5.73
CA LEU A 118 -4.65 3.17 -6.14
C LEU A 118 -4.72 3.19 -7.66
N PHE A 119 -5.72 2.50 -8.20
CA PHE A 119 -6.05 2.47 -9.62
C PHE A 119 -7.42 3.12 -9.79
N ALA A 120 -7.45 4.29 -10.40
CA ALA A 120 -8.65 5.11 -10.55
C ALA A 120 -8.85 5.50 -12.01
N SER A 121 -10.10 5.59 -12.45
CA SER A 121 -10.45 6.31 -13.67
C SER A 121 -10.57 7.80 -13.38
N GLU A 122 -10.55 8.63 -14.42
CA GLU A 122 -10.77 10.06 -14.24
C GLU A 122 -12.15 10.34 -13.63
N ASN A 123 -12.22 11.32 -12.74
CA ASN A 123 -13.47 11.78 -12.16
C ASN A 123 -14.46 12.20 -13.27
N HIS A 124 -15.73 11.82 -13.13
CA HIS A 124 -16.78 12.23 -14.07
C HIS A 124 -17.10 13.73 -14.04
N GLY A 125 -16.66 14.45 -12.99
CA GLY A 125 -16.78 15.89 -12.88
C GLY A 125 -15.55 16.55 -12.27
N TYR A 126 -15.51 17.87 -12.36
CA TYR A 126 -14.44 18.73 -11.83
C TYR A 126 -14.34 18.62 -10.30
N GLY A 127 -13.39 17.81 -9.80
CA GLY A 127 -13.16 17.55 -8.38
C GLY A 127 -14.21 16.68 -7.68
N LYS A 128 -15.13 16.06 -8.45
CA LYS A 128 -16.22 15.24 -7.91
C LYS A 128 -16.58 14.09 -8.86
N THR A 129 -17.17 13.06 -8.31
CA THR A 129 -17.77 11.96 -9.07
C THR A 129 -19.05 11.48 -8.38
N ASP A 130 -19.81 10.60 -9.03
CA ASP A 130 -20.97 9.95 -8.42
C ASP A 130 -20.56 8.85 -7.41
N ASP A 131 -21.49 8.51 -6.52
CA ASP A 131 -21.28 7.55 -5.43
C ASP A 131 -21.02 6.11 -5.93
N ALA A 132 -21.43 5.78 -7.16
CA ALA A 132 -21.21 4.46 -7.73
C ALA A 132 -19.79 4.29 -8.29
N HIS A 133 -19.07 5.40 -8.54
CA HIS A 133 -17.72 5.35 -9.08
C HIS A 133 -16.71 4.83 -8.04
N GLN A 134 -16.10 3.68 -8.36
CA GLN A 134 -15.11 3.01 -7.52
C GLN A 134 -13.72 3.12 -8.15
N ALA A 135 -12.74 3.46 -7.31
CA ALA A 135 -11.34 3.15 -7.55
C ALA A 135 -11.03 1.74 -7.02
N CYS A 136 -9.88 1.20 -7.38
CA CYS A 136 -9.38 -0.05 -6.87
C CYS A 136 -8.11 0.15 -6.05
N PHE A 137 -8.10 -0.40 -4.84
CA PHE A 137 -6.89 -0.62 -4.06
C PHE A 137 -6.29 -1.97 -4.43
N GLY A 138 -4.98 -2.01 -4.66
CA GLY A 138 -4.27 -3.23 -4.99
C GLY A 138 -2.76 -3.07 -4.95
N ILE A 139 -2.07 -3.91 -5.71
CA ILE A 139 -0.61 -3.87 -5.84
C ILE A 139 -0.15 -3.98 -7.29
N VAL A 140 1.01 -3.41 -7.59
CA VAL A 140 1.69 -3.62 -8.88
C VAL A 140 2.41 -4.97 -8.85
N THR A 141 2.17 -5.80 -9.85
CA THR A 141 2.79 -7.12 -9.96
C THR A 141 4.01 -7.10 -10.88
N ASP A 142 3.98 -6.29 -11.93
CA ASP A 142 5.08 -6.13 -12.89
C ASP A 142 5.01 -4.78 -13.64
N VAL A 143 6.15 -4.29 -14.13
CA VAL A 143 6.29 -3.03 -14.88
C VAL A 143 7.14 -3.28 -16.11
N LYS A 144 6.59 -3.01 -17.30
CA LYS A 144 7.27 -3.22 -18.59
C LYS A 144 7.34 -1.92 -19.38
N ILE A 145 8.56 -1.46 -19.61
CA ILE A 145 8.82 -0.28 -20.47
C ILE A 145 8.75 -0.75 -21.93
N GLN A 146 7.91 -0.12 -22.74
CA GLN A 146 7.70 -0.43 -24.16
C GLN A 146 7.80 0.86 -24.99
N ASP A 147 7.85 0.75 -26.31
CA ASP A 147 7.93 1.93 -27.18
C ASP A 147 6.68 2.81 -27.06
N ASN A 148 5.50 2.18 -27.01
CA ASN A 148 4.19 2.82 -26.97
C ASN A 148 3.71 3.24 -25.56
N GLY A 149 4.50 3.01 -24.51
CA GLY A 149 4.12 3.35 -23.14
C GLY A 149 4.78 2.47 -22.10
N ILE A 150 4.34 2.60 -20.85
CA ILE A 150 4.76 1.74 -19.75
C ILE A 150 3.57 0.87 -19.38
N LYS A 151 3.69 -0.44 -19.62
CA LYS A 151 2.66 -1.41 -19.28
C LYS A 151 2.80 -1.80 -17.81
N ILE A 152 1.73 -1.59 -17.05
CA ILE A 152 1.64 -1.93 -15.63
C ILE A 152 0.77 -3.18 -15.52
N HIS A 153 1.31 -4.23 -14.93
CA HIS A 153 0.53 -5.38 -14.48
C HIS A 153 0.20 -5.19 -13.00
N PHE A 154 -1.01 -5.52 -12.60
CA PHE A 154 -1.46 -5.29 -11.23
C PHE A 154 -2.37 -6.42 -10.74
N HIS A 155 -2.57 -6.45 -9.44
CA HIS A 155 -3.53 -7.32 -8.79
C HIS A 155 -4.49 -6.47 -7.95
N PRO A 156 -5.77 -6.34 -8.36
CA PRO A 156 -6.77 -5.63 -7.59
C PRO A 156 -7.11 -6.42 -6.31
N LEU A 157 -7.35 -5.71 -5.20
CA LEU A 157 -7.69 -6.32 -3.91
C LEU A 157 -9.07 -5.88 -3.42
N TRP A 158 -9.28 -4.57 -3.30
CA TRP A 158 -10.50 -4.01 -2.72
C TRP A 158 -11.01 -2.82 -3.53
N ALA A 159 -12.33 -2.65 -3.59
CA ALA A 159 -12.94 -1.45 -4.15
C ALA A 159 -12.88 -0.31 -3.11
N VAL A 160 -12.67 0.91 -3.59
CA VAL A 160 -12.62 2.12 -2.78
C VAL A 160 -13.52 3.17 -3.41
N PRO A 161 -14.49 3.75 -2.68
CA PRO A 161 -15.33 4.82 -3.22
C PRO A 161 -14.49 6.02 -3.64
N GLN A 162 -14.49 6.37 -4.93
CA GLN A 162 -13.60 7.40 -5.46
C GLN A 162 -13.97 8.79 -4.93
N GLN A 163 -15.25 9.04 -4.65
CA GLN A 163 -15.69 10.29 -4.03
C GLN A 163 -15.07 10.48 -2.64
N LYS A 164 -14.83 9.41 -1.87
CA LYS A 164 -14.12 9.50 -0.59
C LYS A 164 -12.66 9.90 -0.78
N LEU A 165 -12.00 9.46 -1.84
CA LEU A 165 -10.64 9.89 -2.18
C LEU A 165 -10.58 11.39 -2.48
N ASN A 166 -11.58 11.94 -3.17
CA ASN A 166 -11.70 13.39 -3.38
C ASN A 166 -11.88 14.14 -2.04
N GLU A 167 -12.66 13.60 -1.10
CA GLU A 167 -12.87 14.20 0.23
C GLU A 167 -11.59 14.23 1.09
N ILE A 168 -10.74 13.21 0.99
CA ILE A 168 -9.47 13.12 1.72
C ILE A 168 -8.25 13.53 0.88
N ALA A 169 -8.45 14.20 -0.25
CA ALA A 169 -7.41 14.50 -1.23
C ALA A 169 -6.14 15.12 -0.60
N PHE A 170 -6.31 16.04 0.36
CA PHE A 170 -5.19 16.66 1.07
C PHE A 170 -4.38 15.65 1.89
N ASN A 171 -5.07 14.79 2.65
CA ASN A 171 -4.47 13.76 3.51
C ASN A 171 -3.60 12.77 2.74
N ILE A 172 -4.08 12.34 1.57
CA ILE A 172 -3.34 11.41 0.70
C ILE A 172 -2.39 12.13 -0.28
N ALA A 173 -2.12 13.43 -0.08
CA ALA A 173 -1.22 14.25 -0.87
C ALA A 173 -1.56 14.33 -2.38
N LEU A 174 -2.86 14.37 -2.71
CA LEU A 174 -3.30 14.80 -4.03
C LEU A 174 -3.07 16.32 -4.18
N GLN A 175 -2.48 16.68 -5.30
CA GLN A 175 -2.22 18.04 -5.75
C GLN A 175 -3.39 18.54 -6.60
N GLY A 176 -3.48 19.86 -6.67
CA GLY A 176 -4.52 20.58 -7.40
C GLY A 176 -5.48 21.30 -6.46
N ALA A 177 -6.62 21.70 -7.02
CA ALA A 177 -7.68 22.40 -6.31
C ALA A 177 -8.86 21.46 -6.03
N SER A 178 -9.77 21.88 -5.15
CA SER A 178 -11.01 21.15 -4.86
C SER A 178 -11.90 20.94 -6.10
N SER A 179 -11.75 21.76 -7.13
CA SER A 179 -12.48 21.64 -8.41
C SER A 179 -11.67 20.95 -9.52
N PHE A 180 -10.36 20.75 -9.37
CA PHE A 180 -9.55 20.06 -10.36
C PHE A 180 -8.28 19.54 -9.69
N ASN A 181 -8.25 18.24 -9.43
CA ASN A 181 -7.14 17.58 -8.76
C ASN A 181 -6.55 16.47 -9.65
N GLU A 182 -5.57 15.75 -9.12
CA GLU A 182 -4.94 14.62 -9.82
C GLU A 182 -5.92 13.54 -10.32
N LEU A 183 -7.06 13.33 -9.67
CA LEU A 183 -8.08 12.38 -10.13
C LEU A 183 -8.85 12.86 -11.36
N ASN A 184 -8.60 14.08 -11.85
CA ASN A 184 -9.20 14.62 -13.08
C ASN A 184 -8.31 14.46 -14.32
N ARG A 185 -7.15 13.79 -14.22
CA ARG A 185 -6.22 13.69 -15.34
C ARG A 185 -5.46 12.38 -15.34
N THR A 186 -5.32 11.79 -16.52
CA THR A 186 -4.48 10.61 -16.74
C THR A 186 -3.02 10.87 -16.40
N HIS A 187 -2.50 10.15 -15.41
CA HIS A 187 -1.10 10.16 -15.01
C HIS A 187 -0.75 9.00 -14.06
N TRP A 188 0.55 8.80 -13.84
CA TRP A 188 1.08 7.99 -12.75
C TRP A 188 1.99 8.83 -11.87
N ALA A 189 1.73 8.83 -10.56
CA ALA A 189 2.58 9.46 -9.55
C ALA A 189 2.89 8.49 -8.39
N ILE A 190 3.98 8.75 -7.66
CA ILE A 190 4.30 8.09 -6.39
C ILE A 190 4.25 9.14 -5.28
N LYS A 191 3.54 8.81 -4.21
CA LYS A 191 3.30 9.72 -3.07
C LYS A 191 3.95 9.17 -1.82
N LYS A 192 4.60 10.04 -1.04
CA LYS A 192 5.23 9.69 0.24
C LYS A 192 4.23 9.88 1.38
N VAL A 193 3.24 9.00 1.45
CA VAL A 193 2.16 9.01 2.44
C VAL A 193 1.78 7.56 2.77
N ASN A 194 1.49 7.28 4.04
CA ASN A 194 0.91 6.02 4.45
C ASN A 194 -0.57 5.94 4.06
N LEU A 195 -0.82 5.48 2.83
CA LEU A 195 -2.16 5.39 2.25
C LEU A 195 -3.12 4.57 3.12
N ILE A 196 -2.64 3.47 3.71
CA ILE A 196 -3.50 2.54 4.46
C ILE A 196 -4.03 3.22 5.74
N GLU A 197 -3.19 3.99 6.42
CA GLU A 197 -3.59 4.75 7.61
C GLU A 197 -4.61 5.84 7.26
N GLU A 198 -4.38 6.60 6.19
CA GLU A 198 -5.31 7.66 5.75
C GLU A 198 -6.66 7.09 5.30
N LEU A 199 -6.67 5.97 4.56
CA LEU A 199 -7.91 5.28 4.18
C LEU A 199 -8.66 4.79 5.42
N LYS A 200 -7.96 4.20 6.38
CA LYS A 200 -8.56 3.73 7.63
C LYS A 200 -9.15 4.88 8.45
N ALA A 201 -8.46 6.01 8.54
CA ALA A 201 -8.95 7.21 9.22
C ALA A 201 -10.22 7.77 8.55
N ALA A 202 -10.34 7.59 7.22
CA ALA A 202 -11.54 7.93 6.46
C ALA A 202 -12.67 6.90 6.56
N GLY A 203 -12.50 5.83 7.33
CA GLY A 203 -13.48 4.75 7.49
C GLY A 203 -13.46 3.71 6.36
N ILE A 204 -12.39 3.66 5.56
CA ILE A 204 -12.22 2.68 4.46
C ILE A 204 -11.25 1.60 4.92
N SER A 205 -11.73 0.36 5.01
CA SER A 205 -10.89 -0.80 5.35
C SER A 205 -10.39 -1.50 4.10
N VAL A 206 -9.07 -1.64 3.96
CA VAL A 206 -8.41 -2.29 2.80
C VAL A 206 -7.48 -3.45 3.19
N LEU A 207 -7.45 -3.84 4.47
CA LEU A 207 -6.62 -4.95 4.97
C LEU A 207 -7.40 -6.02 5.75
N ALA A 208 -8.72 -5.86 5.89
CA ALA A 208 -9.58 -6.85 6.52
C ALA A 208 -10.78 -7.14 5.60
N PRO A 209 -11.19 -8.42 5.44
CA PRO A 209 -12.43 -8.73 4.77
C PRO A 209 -13.60 -8.17 5.58
N THR A 210 -14.40 -7.30 4.95
CA THR A 210 -15.71 -6.86 5.43
C THR A 210 -16.75 -7.95 5.25
#